data_AF-A0A6M3JEP0-F1
#
_entry.id   AF-A0A6M3JEP0-F1
#
_cell.length_a   1.000
_cell.length_b   1.000
_cell.length_c   1.000
_cell.angle_alpha   90.00
_cell.angle_beta   90.00
_cell.angle_gamma   90.00
#
_symmetry.space_group_name_H-M   'P 1'
#
loop_
_entity.id
_entity.type
_entity.pdbx_description
1 polymer ?
#
loop_
_entity_poly.entity_id
_entity_poly.type
_entity_poly.pdbx_seq_one_letter_code
_entity_poly.pdbx_strand_id
1 'polypeptide(L)'
;MDTQEIRKYAEDNNEMNLTPDELDHVAMCLDHIYKWYYEDYPLGGFLTSIVRNDLKGAVFQADGINSRALKLYAYFLTWCLPSDYVKKARG
;
A
#
# COMPACT_ATOMS: atom_id res chain seq x y z
N MET A 1 7.81 -6.51 9.34
CA MET A 1 6.37 -6.70 9.52
C MET A 1 6.03 -8.02 8.86
N ASP A 2 5.39 -8.91 9.61
CA ASP A 2 4.74 -10.07 9.00
C ASP A 2 3.34 -9.70 8.47
N THR A 3 2.72 -10.65 7.78
CA THR A 3 1.40 -10.47 7.18
C THR A 3 0.31 -10.20 8.23
N GLN A 4 0.43 -10.74 9.45
CA GLN A 4 -0.54 -10.49 10.52
C GLN A 4 -0.41 -9.06 11.07
N GLU A 5 0.82 -8.56 11.24
CA GLU A 5 1.09 -7.18 11.65
C GLU A 5 0.57 -6.18 10.60
N ILE A 6 0.74 -6.47 9.31
CA ILE A 6 0.21 -5.63 8.23
C ILE A 6 -1.32 -5.64 8.20
N ARG A 7 -1.94 -6.80 8.36
CA ARG A 7 -3.40 -6.90 8.41
C ARG A 7 -3.99 -6.18 9.61
N LYS A 8 -3.33 -6.28 10.76
CA LYS A 8 -3.69 -5.52 11.96
C LYS A 8 -3.52 -4.01 11.74
N TYR A 9 -2.43 -3.58 11.10
CA TYR A 9 -2.23 -2.17 10.76
C TYR A 9 -3.39 -1.64 9.88
N ALA A 10 -3.80 -2.40 8.86
CA ALA A 10 -4.91 -2.00 7.99
C ALA A 10 -6.22 -1.84 8.77
N GLU A 11 -6.47 -2.72 9.74
CA GLU A 11 -7.65 -2.66 10.61
C GLU A 11 -7.64 -1.48 11.57
N ASP A 12 -6.52 -1.28 12.27
CA ASP A 12 -6.35 -0.20 13.24
C ASP A 12 -6.45 1.20 12.58
N ASN A 13 -6.24 1.27 11.26
CA ASN A 13 -6.32 2.49 10.46
C ASN A 13 -7.52 2.50 9.47
N ASN A 14 -8.54 1.66 9.69
CA ASN A 14 -9.70 1.54 8.80
C ASN A 14 -10.71 2.71 8.97
N GLU A 15 -10.30 3.92 8.61
CA GLU A 15 -11.19 5.09 8.65
C GLU A 15 -12.28 5.07 7.56
N MET A 16 -12.14 4.20 6.55
CA MET A 16 -12.99 4.15 5.36
C MET A 16 -14.13 3.14 5.49
N ASN A 17 -14.27 2.51 6.67
CA ASN A 17 -15.23 1.44 6.94
C ASN A 17 -15.18 0.34 5.87
N LEU A 18 -13.97 -0.11 5.53
CA LEU A 18 -13.76 -1.28 4.69
C LEU A 18 -14.29 -2.53 5.40
N THR A 19 -14.90 -3.43 4.63
CA THR A 19 -15.30 -4.75 5.15
C THR A 19 -14.07 -5.62 5.46
N PRO A 20 -14.23 -6.73 6.21
CA PRO A 20 -13.11 -7.65 6.44
C PRO A 20 -12.41 -8.14 5.17
N ASP A 21 -13.18 -8.49 4.13
CA ASP A 21 -12.63 -8.94 2.84
C ASP A 21 -11.90 -7.81 2.10
N GLU A 22 -12.42 -6.58 2.17
CA GLU A 22 -11.75 -5.41 1.61
C GLU A 22 -10.45 -5.11 2.35
N LEU A 23 -10.41 -5.29 3.68
CA LEU A 23 -9.20 -5.15 4.48
C LEU A 23 -8.17 -6.23 4.14
N ASP A 24 -8.60 -7.46 3.87
CA ASP A 24 -7.70 -8.54 3.44
C ASP A 24 -7.06 -8.20 2.09
N HIS A 25 -7.85 -7.67 1.15
CA HIS A 25 -7.34 -7.17 -0.13
C HIS A 25 -6.30 -6.06 0.07
N VAL A 26 -6.62 -5.05 0.90
CA VAL A 26 -5.71 -3.93 1.15
C VAL A 26 -4.45 -4.39 1.87
N ALA A 27 -4.57 -5.28 2.86
CA ALA A 27 -3.43 -5.85 3.58
C ALA A 27 -2.49 -6.62 2.65
N MET A 28 -3.02 -7.38 1.69
CA MET A 28 -2.22 -8.02 0.65
C MET A 28 -1.43 -6.98 -0.16
N CYS A 29 -2.06 -5.88 -0.56
CA CYS A 29 -1.36 -4.79 -1.26
C CYS A 29 -0.26 -4.13 -0.41
N LEU A 30 -0.50 -3.93 0.89
CA LEU A 30 0.49 -3.39 1.82
C LEU A 30 1.66 -4.38 2.03
N ASP A 31 1.38 -5.67 2.11
CA ASP A 31 2.39 -6.74 2.16
C ASP A 31 3.25 -6.76 0.91
N HIS A 32 2.66 -6.58 -0.28
CA HIS A 32 3.43 -6.45 -1.51
C HIS A 32 4.34 -5.22 -1.51
N ILE A 33 3.87 -4.07 -0.99
CA ILE A 33 4.71 -2.87 -0.82
C ILE A 33 5.86 -3.15 0.15
N TYR A 34 5.59 -3.82 1.27
CA TYR A 34 6.60 -4.18 2.26
C TYR A 34 7.67 -5.10 1.65
N LYS A 35 7.25 -6.18 0.98
CA LYS A 35 8.14 -7.12 0.29
C LYS A 35 8.88 -6.46 -0.88
N TRP A 36 8.27 -5.53 -1.59
CA TRP A 36 8.98 -4.77 -2.62
C TRP A 36 10.16 -4.00 -2.02
N TYR A 37 9.94 -3.38 -0.85
CA TYR A 37 10.99 -2.63 -0.19
C TYR A 37 12.13 -3.54 0.31
N TYR A 38 11.81 -4.62 1.04
CA TYR A 38 12.80 -5.46 1.73
C TYR A 38 13.31 -6.67 0.93
N GLU A 39 12.55 -7.14 -0.06
CA GLU A 39 12.77 -8.42 -0.75
C GLU A 39 12.76 -8.28 -2.29
N ASP A 40 12.71 -7.06 -2.82
CA ASP A 40 12.64 -6.76 -4.26
C ASP A 40 11.46 -7.44 -4.99
N TYR A 41 10.36 -7.68 -4.27
CA TYR A 41 9.13 -8.22 -4.83
C TYR A 41 8.56 -7.30 -5.95
N PRO A 42 8.13 -7.86 -7.10
CA PRO A 42 7.61 -7.06 -8.20
C PRO A 42 6.23 -6.47 -7.88
N LEU A 43 6.06 -5.17 -8.14
CA LEU A 43 4.79 -4.49 -7.95
C LEU A 43 3.97 -4.44 -9.25
N GLY A 44 2.65 -4.61 -9.11
CA GLY A 44 1.69 -4.25 -10.16
C GLY A 44 1.54 -2.73 -10.31
N GLY A 45 1.02 -2.28 -11.45
CA GLY A 45 1.09 -0.87 -11.83
C GLY A 45 0.39 0.12 -10.89
N PHE A 46 -0.69 -0.28 -10.20
CA PHE A 46 -1.30 0.52 -9.15
C PHE A 46 -0.30 0.78 -8.01
N LEU A 47 0.27 -0.27 -7.42
CA LEU A 47 1.23 -0.15 -6.32
C LEU A 47 2.53 0.55 -6.76
N THR A 48 2.97 0.32 -8.00
CA THR A 48 4.09 1.09 -8.59
C THR A 48 3.79 2.58 -8.61
N SER A 49 2.56 2.98 -8.98
CA SER A 49 2.16 4.39 -8.99
C SER A 49 2.09 4.97 -7.58
N ILE A 50 1.60 4.18 -6.61
CA ILE A 50 1.55 4.53 -5.19
C ILE A 50 2.96 4.82 -4.64
N VAL A 51 3.92 3.89 -4.78
CA VAL A 51 5.28 4.09 -4.24
C VAL A 51 6.04 5.21 -4.95
N ARG A 52 5.68 5.51 -6.22
CA ARG A 52 6.25 6.62 -7.00
C ARG A 52 5.61 7.98 -6.74
N ASN A 53 4.60 8.04 -5.87
CA ASN A 53 3.81 9.25 -5.65
C ASN A 53 3.19 9.81 -6.96
N ASP A 54 2.80 8.91 -7.87
CA ASP A 54 2.05 9.23 -9.09
C ASP A 54 0.55 9.03 -8.83
N LEU A 55 -0.09 10.06 -8.27
CA LEU A 55 -1.52 10.01 -7.95
C LEU A 55 -2.38 9.77 -9.19
N LYS A 56 -2.00 10.36 -10.33
CA LYS A 56 -2.78 10.21 -11.59
C LYS A 56 -2.72 8.76 -12.07
N GLY A 57 -1.54 8.16 -12.08
CA GLY A 57 -1.35 6.75 -12.42
C GLY A 57 -2.07 5.82 -11.45
N ALA A 58 -2.05 6.13 -10.15
CA ALA A 58 -2.72 5.35 -9.13
C ALA A 58 -4.25 5.39 -9.32
N VAL A 59 -4.84 6.57 -9.48
CA VAL A 59 -6.29 6.73 -9.68
C VAL A 59 -6.77 6.04 -10.96
N PHE A 60 -5.97 6.07 -12.02
CA PHE A 60 -6.33 5.41 -13.28
C PHE A 60 -6.32 3.87 -13.20
N GLN A 61 -5.50 3.30 -12.32
CA GLN A 61 -5.29 1.86 -12.21
C GLN A 61 -6.00 1.22 -11.01
N ALA A 62 -6.50 2.02 -10.08
CA ALA A 62 -7.17 1.53 -8.89
C ALA A 62 -8.51 0.88 -9.23
N ASP A 63 -8.78 -0.27 -8.61
CA ASP A 63 -10.15 -0.75 -8.45
C ASP A 63 -10.89 0.07 -7.37
N GLY A 64 -12.16 -0.27 -7.14
CA GLY A 64 -13.00 0.45 -6.17
C GLY A 64 -12.49 0.39 -4.73
N ILE A 65 -11.85 -0.71 -4.32
CA ILE A 65 -11.33 -0.91 -2.96
C ILE A 65 -10.07 -0.06 -2.80
N ASN A 66 -9.13 -0.20 -3.72
CA ASN A 66 -7.87 0.53 -3.77
C ASN A 66 -8.09 2.05 -3.84
N SER A 67 -9.10 2.50 -4.58
CA SER A 67 -9.49 3.91 -4.66
C SER A 67 -9.92 4.48 -3.30
N ARG A 68 -10.69 3.71 -2.52
CA ARG A 68 -11.12 4.12 -1.17
C ARG A 68 -9.94 4.10 -0.20
N ALA A 69 -9.02 3.15 -0.36
CA ALA A 69 -7.90 2.93 0.54
C ALA A 69 -6.67 3.83 0.28
N LEU A 70 -6.72 4.79 -0.66
CA LEU A 70 -5.58 5.66 -1.02
C LEU A 70 -4.87 6.31 0.18
N LYS A 71 -5.64 6.85 1.15
CA LYS A 71 -5.07 7.46 2.35
C LYS A 71 -4.30 6.45 3.20
N LEU A 72 -4.78 5.20 3.30
CA LEU A 72 -4.13 4.14 4.06
C LEU A 72 -2.78 3.77 3.44
N TYR A 73 -2.68 3.69 2.12
CA TYR A 73 -1.40 3.50 1.42
C TYR A 73 -0.42 4.63 1.73
N ALA A 74 -0.85 5.89 1.65
CA ALA A 74 -0.01 7.04 1.93
C ALA A 74 0.53 7.02 3.37
N TYR A 75 -0.31 6.64 4.33
CA TYR A 75 0.08 6.52 5.73
C TYR A 75 1.08 5.38 5.94
N PHE A 76 0.87 4.22 5.32
CA PHE A 76 1.79 3.10 5.43
C PHE A 76 3.17 3.46 4.89
N LEU A 77 3.25 4.09 3.71
CA LEU A 77 4.52 4.56 3.16
C LEU A 77 5.23 5.56 4.08
N THR A 78 4.47 6.43 4.75
CA THR A 78 5.02 7.50 5.60
C THR A 78 5.52 6.96 6.93
N TRP A 79 4.79 6.03 7.54
CA TRP A 79 5.00 5.63 8.93
C TRP A 79 5.57 4.22 9.12
N CYS A 80 5.47 3.36 8.11
CA CYS A 80 5.90 1.96 8.20
C CYS A 80 7.12 1.64 7.33
N LEU A 81 7.42 2.46 6.32
CA LEU A 81 8.64 2.30 5.50
C LEU A 81 9.76 3.26 5.91
N PRO A 82 11.02 2.87 5.73
CA PRO A 82 12.15 3.79 5.85
C PRO A 82 12.06 4.96 4.85
N SER A 83 12.50 6.15 5.25
CA SER A 83 12.32 7.39 4.47
C SER A 83 13.00 7.39 3.10
N ASP A 84 13.93 6.48 2.85
CA ASP A 84 14.60 6.30 1.56
C ASP A 84 13.80 5.43 0.56
N TYR A 85 12.61 4.93 0.90
CA TYR A 85 11.72 4.27 -0.05
C TYR A 85 11.45 5.13 -1.30
N VAL A 86 11.41 6.46 -1.13
CA VAL A 86 11.23 7.42 -2.24
C VAL A 86 12.39 7.36 -3.23
N LYS A 87 13.62 7.11 -2.74
CA LYS A 87 14.79 6.92 -3.62
C LYS A 87 14.68 5.60 -4.36
N LYS A 88 14.30 4.52 -3.66
CA LYS A 88 14.08 3.19 -4.26
C LYS A 88 13.02 3.23 -5.37
N ALA A 89 11.91 3.95 -5.15
CA ALA A 89 10.83 4.06 -6.14
C ALA A 89 11.23 4.76 -7.46
N ARG A 90 12.30 5.57 -7.43
CA ARG A 90 12.83 6.34 -8.57
C ARG A 90 13.97 5.64 -9.32
N GLY A 91 14.55 4.60 -8.72
CA GLY A 91 15.53 3.71 -9.38
C GLY A 91 14.87 2.83 -10.43
#